data_AF-C8WYX3-F1
#
_entry.id   AF-C8WYX3-F1
#
_cell.length_a   1.000
_cell.length_b   1.000
_cell.length_c   1.000
_cell.angle_alpha   90.00
_cell.angle_beta   90.00
_cell.angle_gamma   90.00
#
_symmetry.space_group_name_H-M   'P 1'
#
loop_
_entity.id
_entity.type
_entity.pdbx_description
1 polymer ?
#
loop_
_entity_poly.entity_id
_entity_poly.type
_entity_poly.pdbx_seq_one_letter_code
_entity_poly.pdbx_strand_id
1 'polypeptide(L)'
;MLLFMLAALLGMNTVLALGLVLLWRAQQRLKAENRTLRQEVEQARQRLGQLAEEVSDLEACPVPQARSTSESVVAEREIKNRLEMVQNQPKQMPDRYKAAVNMAGTGMDSEQIAEMLGLSAHETQQLASLAQISQPMGQDASGQGWGH
;
A
#
# COMPACT_ATOMS: atom_id res chain seq x y z
N MET A 1 21.75 16.97 59.18
CA MET A 1 22.37 16.29 58.02
C MET A 1 21.76 14.93 57.72
N LEU A 2 21.53 14.05 58.70
CA LEU A 2 20.93 12.72 58.48
C LEU A 2 19.55 12.73 57.79
N LEU A 3 18.66 13.67 58.15
CA LEU A 3 17.34 13.79 57.50
C LEU A 3 17.41 14.12 56.00
N PHE A 4 18.38 14.94 55.58
CA PHE A 4 18.58 15.26 54.17
C PHE A 4 19.10 14.04 53.39
N MET A 5 19.97 13.22 53.97
CA MET A 5 20.42 11.98 53.34
C MET A 5 19.29 10.96 53.18
N LEU A 6 18.41 10.83 54.18
CA LEU A 6 17.24 9.96 54.09
C LEU A 6 16.26 10.41 53.00
N ALA A 7 16.00 11.72 52.90
CA ALA A 7 15.16 12.27 51.84
C ALA A 7 15.74 12.02 50.44
N ALA A 8 17.05 12.18 50.27
CA ALA A 8 17.73 11.91 48.99
C ALA A 8 17.67 10.42 48.60
N LEU A 9 17.88 9.52 49.56
CA LEU A 9 17.77 8.07 49.35
C LEU A 9 16.34 7.65 48.98
N LEU A 10 15.32 8.25 49.60
CA LEU A 10 13.93 8.00 49.24
C LEU A 10 13.64 8.46 47.80
N GLY A 11 14.06 9.69 47.46
CA GLY A 11 13.85 10.25 46.12
C GLY A 11 14.50 9.39 45.02
N MET A 12 15.75 8.98 45.22
CA MET A 12 16.46 8.12 44.26
C MET A 12 15.76 6.78 44.06
N ASN A 13 15.29 6.14 45.15
CA ASN A 13 14.55 4.89 45.07
C ASN A 13 13.21 5.05 44.32
N THR A 14 12.49 6.16 44.53
CA THR A 14 11.24 6.41 43.80
C THR A 14 11.46 6.58 42.30
N VAL A 15 12.54 7.26 41.89
CA VAL A 15 12.88 7.44 40.47
C VAL A 15 13.28 6.11 39.84
N LEU A 16 14.07 5.29 40.54
CA LEU A 16 14.43 3.94 40.11
C LEU A 16 13.19 3.04 39.94
N ALA A 17 12.27 3.07 40.91
CA ALA A 17 11.04 2.29 40.84
C ALA A 17 10.15 2.72 39.65
N LEU A 18 9.99 4.02 39.42
CA LEU A 18 9.27 4.55 38.26
C LEU A 18 9.94 4.14 36.93
N GLY A 19 11.26 4.21 36.87
CA GLY A 19 12.03 3.78 35.70
C GLY A 19 11.81 2.29 35.38
N LEU A 20 11.85 1.42 36.40
CA LEU A 20 11.58 -0.01 36.25
C LEU A 20 10.16 -0.30 35.75
N VAL A 21 9.15 0.42 36.27
CA VAL A 21 7.76 0.27 35.83
C VAL A 21 7.58 0.68 34.36
N LEU A 22 8.20 1.78 33.95
CA LEU A 22 8.18 2.23 32.56
C LEU A 22 8.86 1.23 31.62
N LEU A 23 10.02 0.72 32.01
CA LEU A 23 10.75 -0.27 31.23
C LEU A 23 9.96 -1.57 31.09
N TRP A 24 9.31 -2.01 32.17
CA TRP A 24 8.44 -3.18 32.15
C TRP A 24 7.24 -3.00 31.22
N ARG A 25 6.59 -1.82 31.25
CA ARG A 25 5.50 -1.48 30.32
C ARG A 25 5.96 -1.47 28.87
N ALA A 26 7.13 -0.90 28.59
CA ALA A 26 7.70 -0.89 27.24
C ALA A 26 7.99 -2.32 26.75
N GLN A 27 8.58 -3.17 27.60
CA GLN A 27 8.80 -4.58 27.26
C GLN A 27 7.50 -5.34 27.01
N GLN A 28 6.43 -5.05 27.76
CA GLN A 28 5.13 -5.67 27.52
C GLN A 28 4.55 -5.29 26.15
N ARG A 29 4.67 -4.02 25.76
CA ARG A 29 4.24 -3.55 24.43
C ARG A 29 5.02 -4.25 23.32
N LEU A 30 6.35 -4.28 23.43
CA LEU A 30 7.19 -4.99 22.46
C LEU A 30 6.83 -6.48 22.36
N LYS A 31 6.53 -7.14 23.48
CA LYS A 31 6.10 -8.55 23.46
C LYS A 31 4.76 -8.74 22.78
N ALA A 32 3.83 -7.79 22.90
CA ALA A 32 2.55 -7.83 22.20
C ALA A 32 2.75 -7.68 20.69
N GLU A 33 3.54 -6.69 20.25
CA GLU A 33 3.86 -6.47 18.83
C GLU A 33 4.62 -7.66 18.22
N ASN A 34 5.57 -8.25 18.95
CA ASN A 34 6.29 -9.41 18.45
C ASN A 34 5.37 -10.64 18.29
N ARG A 35 4.34 -10.77 19.13
CA ARG A 35 3.34 -11.85 19.01
C ARG A 35 2.45 -11.64 17.80
N THR A 36 1.99 -10.42 17.52
CA THR A 36 1.16 -10.14 16.34
C THR A 36 1.94 -10.37 15.06
N LEU A 37 3.19 -9.87 14.98
CA LEU A 37 4.08 -10.11 13.84
C LEU A 37 4.32 -11.62 13.60
N ARG A 38 4.56 -12.40 14.66
CA ARG A 38 4.70 -13.86 14.54
C ARG A 38 3.43 -14.52 14.02
N GLN A 39 2.26 -14.07 14.46
CA GLN A 39 0.98 -14.60 13.97
C GLN A 39 0.75 -14.25 12.50
N GLU A 40 1.08 -13.04 12.07
CA GLU A 40 0.98 -12.63 10.66
C GLU A 40 1.92 -13.44 9.77
N VAL A 41 3.16 -13.66 10.21
CA VAL A 41 4.12 -14.52 9.48
C VAL A 41 3.62 -15.96 9.39
N GLU A 42 3.08 -16.51 10.47
CA GLU A 42 2.55 -17.88 10.47
C GLU A 42 1.32 -17.99 9.55
N GLN A 43 0.41 -17.01 9.58
CA GLN A 43 -0.74 -16.96 8.68
C GLN A 43 -0.31 -16.82 7.21
N ALA A 44 0.67 -15.97 6.92
CA ALA A 44 1.22 -15.83 5.57
C ALA A 44 1.85 -17.15 5.11
N ARG A 45 2.58 -17.84 5.98
CA ARG A 45 3.18 -19.14 5.70
C ARG A 45 2.14 -20.23 5.45
N GLN A 46 1.05 -20.24 6.22
CA GLN A 46 -0.08 -21.17 6.00
C GLN A 46 -0.78 -20.92 4.67
N ARG A 47 -1.03 -19.65 4.31
CA ARG A 47 -1.59 -19.31 2.99
C ARG A 47 -0.69 -19.75 1.85
N LEU A 48 0.63 -19.54 1.98
CA LEU A 48 1.60 -20.02 1.00
C LEU A 48 1.62 -21.55 0.92
N GLY A 49 1.47 -22.24 2.05
CA GLY A 49 1.35 -23.69 2.09
C GLY A 49 0.10 -24.19 1.34
N GLN A 50 -1.06 -23.56 1.57
CA GLN A 50 -2.30 -23.88 0.87
C GLN A 50 -2.20 -23.64 -0.65
N LEU A 51 -1.62 -22.50 -1.05
CA LEU A 51 -1.39 -22.21 -2.47
C LEU A 51 -0.39 -23.18 -3.10
N ALA A 52 0.64 -23.59 -2.36
CA ALA A 52 1.61 -24.58 -2.84
C ALA A 52 0.97 -25.97 -3.00
N GLU A 53 0.05 -26.34 -2.11
CA GLU A 53 -0.72 -27.58 -2.20
C GLU A 53 -1.70 -27.55 -3.38
N GLU A 54 -2.43 -26.44 -3.58
CA GLU A 54 -3.27 -26.25 -4.77
C GLU A 54 -2.47 -26.32 -6.08
N VAL A 55 -1.28 -25.70 -6.12
CA VAL A 55 -0.39 -25.76 -7.30
C VAL A 55 0.16 -27.19 -7.50
N SER A 56 0.49 -27.90 -6.42
CA SER A 56 0.96 -29.28 -6.51
C SER A 56 -0.15 -30.24 -6.98
N ASP A 57 -1.41 -30.01 -6.60
CA ASP A 57 -2.57 -30.77 -7.09
C ASP A 57 -2.87 -30.45 -8.57
N LEU A 58 -2.61 -29.21 -9.01
CA LEU A 58 -2.65 -28.80 -10.42
C LEU A 58 -1.54 -29.46 -11.25
N GLU A 59 -0.33 -29.64 -10.70
CA GLU A 59 0.75 -30.39 -11.36
C GLU A 59 0.54 -31.92 -11.34
N ALA A 60 -0.22 -32.44 -10.37
CA ALA A 60 -0.59 -33.86 -10.29
C ALA A 60 -1.75 -34.25 -11.22
N CYS A 61 -2.44 -33.28 -11.85
CA CYS A 61 -3.37 -33.58 -12.93
C CYS A 61 -2.58 -34.06 -14.16
N PRO A 62 -2.80 -35.30 -14.64
CA PRO A 62 -2.14 -35.77 -15.84
C PRO A 62 -2.56 -34.86 -16.99
N VAL A 63 -1.57 -34.28 -17.69
CA VAL A 63 -1.72 -33.51 -18.92
C VAL A 63 -2.85 -34.12 -19.75
N PRO A 64 -4.01 -33.45 -19.89
CA PRO A 64 -5.05 -33.98 -20.74
C PRO A 64 -4.49 -33.95 -22.15
N GLN A 65 -4.32 -35.14 -22.73
CA GLN A 65 -3.95 -35.31 -24.13
C GLN A 65 -4.76 -34.33 -24.97
N ALA A 66 -4.05 -33.52 -25.75
CA ALA A 66 -4.58 -32.59 -26.72
C ALA A 66 -5.73 -33.24 -27.53
N ARG A 67 -6.97 -32.98 -27.11
CA ARG A 67 -8.16 -33.25 -27.90
C ARG A 67 -8.72 -31.93 -28.37
N SER A 68 -8.37 -31.64 -29.62
CA SER A 68 -9.31 -31.19 -30.63
C SER A 68 -10.05 -29.87 -30.38
N THR A 69 -9.46 -28.76 -30.83
CA THR A 69 -10.10 -27.76 -31.71
C THR A 69 -11.51 -27.25 -31.38
N SER A 70 -11.88 -27.00 -30.11
CA SER A 70 -13.13 -26.31 -29.78
C SER A 70 -13.09 -25.39 -28.55
N GLU A 71 -11.90 -25.07 -28.00
CA GLU A 71 -11.75 -24.20 -26.82
C GLU A 71 -11.50 -22.70 -27.12
N SER A 72 -11.36 -22.31 -28.39
CA SER A 72 -11.03 -20.92 -28.77
C SER A 72 -12.07 -19.89 -28.32
N VAL A 73 -13.35 -20.25 -28.25
CA VAL A 73 -14.45 -19.30 -27.96
C VAL A 73 -14.68 -19.13 -26.45
N VAL A 74 -14.35 -20.15 -25.65
CA VAL A 74 -14.47 -20.09 -24.19
C VAL A 74 -13.29 -19.32 -23.59
N ALA A 75 -12.09 -19.54 -24.11
CA ALA A 75 -10.90 -18.79 -23.71
C ALA A 75 -11.03 -17.28 -24.01
N GLU A 76 -11.57 -16.89 -25.17
CA GLU A 76 -11.82 -15.48 -25.48
C GLU A 76 -12.87 -14.85 -24.54
N ARG A 77 -13.94 -15.57 -24.20
CA ARG A 77 -14.94 -15.08 -23.25
C ARG A 77 -14.38 -14.92 -21.84
N GLU A 78 -13.55 -15.85 -21.39
CA GLU A 78 -12.95 -15.81 -20.07
C GLU A 78 -11.91 -14.69 -19.95
N ILE A 79 -11.09 -14.49 -20.99
CA ILE A 79 -10.14 -13.37 -21.06
C ILE A 79 -10.90 -12.04 -21.08
N LYS A 80 -11.99 -11.94 -21.85
CA LYS A 80 -12.81 -10.73 -21.92
C LYS A 80 -13.51 -10.44 -20.59
N ASN A 81 -14.05 -11.45 -19.92
CA ASN A 81 -14.62 -11.30 -18.56
C ASN A 81 -13.57 -10.87 -17.54
N ARG A 82 -12.35 -11.41 -17.60
CA ARG A 82 -11.26 -10.99 -16.72
C ARG A 82 -10.81 -9.56 -17.00
N LEU A 83 -10.77 -9.13 -18.26
CA LEU A 83 -10.48 -7.74 -18.63
C LEU A 83 -11.58 -6.79 -18.15
N GLU A 84 -12.85 -7.14 -18.34
CA GLU A 84 -14.00 -6.36 -17.89
C GLU A 84 -14.07 -6.29 -16.35
N MET A 85 -13.72 -7.37 -15.63
CA MET A 85 -13.59 -7.34 -14.17
C MET A 85 -12.48 -6.39 -13.69
N VAL A 86 -11.32 -6.37 -14.37
CA VAL A 86 -10.20 -5.48 -14.03
C VAL A 86 -10.51 -4.03 -14.42
N GLN A 87 -11.30 -3.80 -15.46
CA GLN A 87 -11.75 -2.48 -15.88
C GLN A 87 -12.82 -1.90 -14.95
N ASN A 88 -13.70 -2.75 -14.40
CA ASN A 88 -14.78 -2.35 -13.49
C ASN A 88 -14.37 -2.29 -12.02
N GLN A 89 -13.18 -2.78 -11.65
CA GLN A 89 -12.61 -2.46 -10.36
C GLN A 89 -12.07 -1.03 -10.40
N PRO A 90 -12.56 -0.10 -9.56
CA PRO A 90 -11.86 1.15 -9.37
C PRO A 90 -10.50 0.79 -8.77
N LYS A 91 -9.45 0.77 -9.59
CA LYS A 91 -8.07 0.74 -9.12
C LYS A 91 -7.93 1.96 -8.24
N GLN A 92 -8.10 1.77 -6.95
CA GLN A 92 -8.07 2.82 -5.96
C GLN A 92 -6.62 3.26 -5.91
N MET A 93 -6.31 4.28 -6.72
CA MET A 93 -4.98 4.85 -6.77
C MET A 93 -4.63 5.31 -5.35
N PRO A 94 -3.51 4.88 -4.76
CA PRO A 94 -3.19 5.26 -3.40
C PRO A 94 -3.15 6.79 -3.26
N ASP A 95 -3.62 7.32 -2.14
CA ASP A 95 -3.94 8.76 -2.03
C ASP A 95 -2.74 9.67 -2.27
N ARG A 96 -1.52 9.21 -1.97
CA ARG A 96 -0.27 9.90 -2.31
C ARG A 96 -0.12 10.17 -3.82
N TYR A 97 -0.57 9.25 -4.67
CA TYR A 97 -0.49 9.43 -6.12
C TYR A 97 -1.54 10.41 -6.65
N LYS A 98 -2.74 10.43 -6.05
CA LYS A 98 -3.74 11.47 -6.36
C LYS A 98 -3.23 12.86 -5.96
N ALA A 99 -2.58 12.95 -4.80
CA ALA A 99 -1.95 14.18 -4.34
C ALA A 99 -0.84 14.63 -5.30
N ALA A 100 0.01 13.71 -5.77
CA ALA A 100 1.06 14.00 -6.75
C ALA A 100 0.48 14.58 -8.05
N VAL A 101 -0.59 13.97 -8.58
CA VAL A 101 -1.30 14.42 -9.79
C VAL A 101 -1.90 15.82 -9.60
N ASN A 102 -2.53 16.09 -8.45
CA ASN A 102 -3.10 17.40 -8.16
C ASN A 102 -2.03 18.49 -8.05
N MET A 103 -0.90 18.19 -7.40
CA MET A 103 0.20 19.14 -7.26
C MET A 103 0.93 19.40 -8.58
N ALA A 104 1.13 18.37 -9.38
CA ALA A 104 1.64 18.51 -10.75
C ALA A 104 0.71 19.38 -11.60
N GLY A 105 -0.61 19.22 -11.45
CA GLY A 105 -1.62 20.05 -12.11
C GLY A 105 -1.59 21.53 -11.71
N THR A 106 -1.08 21.85 -10.51
CA THR A 106 -0.86 23.24 -10.06
C THR A 106 0.49 23.84 -10.49
N GLY A 107 1.29 23.11 -11.26
CA GLY A 107 2.59 23.58 -11.77
C GLY A 107 3.75 23.40 -10.78
N MET A 108 3.61 22.53 -9.78
CA MET A 108 4.67 22.21 -8.83
C MET A 108 5.71 21.28 -9.48
N ASP A 109 6.99 21.49 -9.17
CA ASP A 109 8.07 20.72 -9.76
C ASP A 109 8.11 19.27 -9.24
N SER A 110 8.48 18.33 -10.12
CA SER A 110 8.50 16.90 -9.81
C SER A 110 9.48 16.52 -8.70
N GLU A 111 10.58 17.25 -8.52
CA GLU A 111 11.53 17.00 -7.43
C GLU A 111 10.94 17.41 -6.07
N GLN A 112 10.19 18.51 -6.04
CA GLN A 112 9.53 19.01 -4.83
C GLN A 112 8.38 18.11 -4.38
N ILE A 113 7.59 17.60 -5.35
CA ILE A 113 6.51 16.65 -5.07
C ILE A 113 7.08 15.31 -4.56
N ALA A 114 8.20 14.85 -5.13
CA ALA A 114 8.88 13.63 -4.71
C ALA A 114 9.35 13.71 -3.26
N GLU A 115 9.95 14.84 -2.87
CA GLU A 115 10.38 15.09 -1.48
C GLU A 115 9.18 15.13 -0.51
N MET A 116 8.10 15.80 -0.89
CA MET A 116 6.93 15.97 -0.01
C MET A 116 6.13 14.68 0.20
N LEU A 117 6.09 13.79 -0.80
CA LEU A 117 5.32 12.55 -0.77
C LEU A 117 6.16 11.29 -0.51
N GLY A 118 7.48 11.44 -0.39
CA GLY A 118 8.41 10.31 -0.27
C GLY A 118 8.39 9.37 -1.48
N LEU A 119 8.17 9.93 -2.67
CA LEU A 119 8.19 9.20 -3.95
C LEU A 119 9.54 9.41 -4.65
N SER A 120 9.88 8.57 -5.61
CA SER A 120 11.03 8.86 -6.47
C SER A 120 10.70 10.00 -7.46
N ALA A 121 11.72 10.77 -7.85
CA ALA A 121 11.58 11.81 -8.87
C ALA A 121 11.05 11.23 -10.20
N HIS A 122 11.53 10.04 -10.58
CA HIS A 122 11.10 9.35 -11.79
C HIS A 122 9.61 8.94 -11.76
N GLU A 123 9.13 8.37 -10.65
CA GLU A 123 7.70 8.06 -10.50
C GLU A 123 6.84 9.33 -10.55
N THR A 124 7.33 10.41 -9.95
CA THR A 124 6.61 11.68 -9.91
C THR A 124 6.50 12.31 -11.30
N GLN A 125 7.55 12.22 -12.10
CA GLN A 125 7.54 12.65 -13.50
C GLN A 125 6.53 11.85 -14.35
N GLN A 126 6.42 10.55 -14.12
CA GLN A 126 5.41 9.70 -14.78
C GLN A 126 3.99 10.06 -14.35
N LEU A 127 3.78 10.40 -13.07
CA LEU A 127 2.46 10.83 -12.59
C LEU A 127 2.08 12.20 -13.14
N ALA A 128 3.04 13.11 -13.24
CA ALA A 128 2.84 14.43 -13.82
C ALA A 128 2.48 14.35 -15.32
N SER A 129 3.12 13.46 -16.08
CA SER A 129 2.77 13.24 -17.49
C SER A 129 1.39 12.60 -17.65
N LEU A 130 1.02 11.65 -16.78
CA LEU A 130 -0.32 11.08 -16.74
C LEU A 130 -1.39 12.10 -16.32
N ALA A 131 -1.06 13.04 -15.43
CA ALA A 131 -1.93 14.14 -15.05
C ALA A 131 -2.28 15.03 -16.25
N GLN A 132 -1.29 15.35 -17.09
CA GLN A 132 -1.50 16.14 -18.31
C GLN A 132 -2.40 15.43 -19.33
N ILE A 133 -2.28 14.10 -19.45
CA ILE A 133 -3.09 13.30 -20.39
C ILE A 133 -4.52 13.10 -19.89
N SER A 134 -4.73 13.04 -18.57
CA SER A 134 -6.03 12.78 -17.95
C SER A 134 -6.86 14.04 -17.64
N GLN A 135 -6.27 15.24 -17.76
CA GLN A 135 -7.04 16.47 -17.76
C GLN A 135 -7.89 16.52 -19.05
N PRO A 136 -9.23 16.55 -18.95
CA PRO A 136 -10.06 16.75 -20.13
C PRO A 136 -9.67 18.09 -20.75
N MET A 137 -9.27 18.09 -22.03
CA MET A 137 -9.23 19.30 -22.85
C MET A 137 -10.59 19.98 -22.73
N GLY A 138 -10.65 21.00 -21.86
CA GLY A 138 -11.88 21.61 -21.39
C GLY A 138 -11.69 23.09 -21.19
N GLN A 139 -11.10 23.78 -22.18
CA GLN A 139 -11.24 25.21 -22.34
C GLN A 139 -11.03 25.67 -23.79
N ASP A 140 -11.72 25.04 -24.74
CA ASP A 140 -12.16 25.76 -25.95
C ASP A 140 -13.36 26.63 -25.55
N ALA A 141 -13.06 27.79 -24.98
CA ALA A 141 -14.05 28.83 -24.66
C ALA A 141 -13.66 30.15 -25.32
N SER A 142 -13.58 30.15 -26.66
CA SER A 142 -13.54 31.37 -27.47
C SER A 142 -14.08 31.12 -28.88
N GLY A 143 -15.33 30.66 -28.96
CA GLY A 143 -16.00 30.51 -30.26
C GLY A 143 -17.49 30.21 -30.15
N GLN A 144 -18.31 31.24 -29.93
CA GLN A 144 -19.46 31.61 -30.79
C GLN A 144 -20.45 32.52 -30.06
N GLY A 145 -20.62 33.71 -30.62
CA GLY A 145 -21.68 34.65 -30.30
C GLY A 145 -21.85 35.63 -31.46
N TRP A 146 -22.00 35.12 -32.69
CA TRP A 146 -22.60 35.89 -33.76
C TRP A 146 -24.10 35.93 -33.50
N GLY A 147 -24.58 37.07 -33.01
CA GLY A 147 -25.98 37.39 -32.85
C GLY A 147 -26.28 38.68 -33.61
N HIS A 148 -27.13 38.53 -34.64
CA HIS A 148 -27.75 39.52 -35.52
C HIS A 148 -26.95 40.03 -36.73
#